data_AF-A0A8U0SHL0-F1
#
_entry.id   AF-A0A8U0SHL0-F1
#
_cell.length_a   1.000
_cell.length_b   1.000
_cell.length_c   1.000
_cell.angle_alpha   90.00
_cell.angle_beta   90.00
_cell.angle_gamma   90.00
#
_symmetry.space_group_name_H-M   'P 1'
#
loop_
_entity.id
_entity.type
_entity.pdbx_description
1 polymer ?
#
loop_
_entity_poly.entity_id
_entity_poly.type
_entity_poly.pdbx_seq_one_letter_code
_entity_poly.pdbx_strand_id
1 'polypeptide(L)'
;MSNSVFAYLYGDQISQTTVYFSNTRGYKFQKFAYERQAELVGSLGGTFYFHSLSQVGLLLIDQGKAWFSYSEHPLNSSFGLPFDYNGTLGILITPGQKGILIFWFEKSLLVSRNSGQLVYPVHVREGPNTLYSSISEANVTIHSVAANENELAVLTQENSLYYGSLGILSSSLIKFAGQNICTQDAALMFTDVGRVEILTPIPDLMFPAFDFQKCSVNIQAILMDPQFEVDVCKVELLEGEFDSKMYTIDMNSKLELTALMIPRPGKSLIPLAMVSNPHSLGLQAIIYEDGYTYDGNTKHRMNISLKQQHHWGRADPSFTSSIKRPTGSTITLDVANKEISCVDLKPLTAFISVGCDQEKKIVIQNEISACQNNILDPVGLQDNYSYVIERDAYDPNFQGQKALEDLVVQYEYEKLGCPSLVYWNNPWKPVVELWREGKFQEVIETEFVLLEVHGLFTYTYSLTAQTALCKAQPQNWTTIMETASDRGPFAWDRENYVSCHDPDNEAPLRWPNVPYQILGGPTANKVIFDQRNGIYVFYISIVDPYYSYCHLETTFSIYVHGAFPLSVILAAATIIPLVAVMLLSVWLAYAIPKLLHTEKGLKFKGFWIYLCRKCRKACACFRGRC
;
A
#
# COMPACT_ATOMS: atom_id res chain seq x y z
N MET A 1 -13.76 -3.84 11.00
CA MET A 1 -14.16 -5.26 11.15
C MET A 1 -14.15 -5.91 9.78
N SER A 2 -13.43 -7.02 9.61
CA SER A 2 -13.45 -7.77 8.35
C SER A 2 -14.74 -8.59 8.27
N ASN A 3 -15.45 -8.52 7.14
CA ASN A 3 -16.66 -9.32 6.86
C ASN A 3 -16.32 -10.73 6.33
N SER A 4 -15.11 -11.20 6.61
CA SER A 4 -14.58 -12.46 6.10
C SER A 4 -15.10 -13.66 6.88
N VAL A 5 -15.59 -14.66 6.16
CA VAL A 5 -16.05 -15.95 6.71
C VAL A 5 -15.25 -17.07 6.04
N PHE A 6 -14.72 -17.99 6.85
CA PHE A 6 -14.10 -19.22 6.36
C PHE A 6 -15.02 -20.41 6.59
N ALA A 7 -15.10 -21.30 5.60
CA ALA A 7 -15.79 -22.57 5.72
C ALA A 7 -14.82 -23.71 5.36
N TYR A 8 -14.69 -24.69 6.25
CA TYR A 8 -13.76 -25.81 6.13
C TYR A 8 -14.25 -26.99 6.99
N LEU A 9 -13.71 -28.19 6.72
CA LEU A 9 -14.00 -29.37 7.51
C LEU A 9 -12.98 -29.50 8.65
N TYR A 10 -13.45 -29.42 9.90
CA TYR A 10 -12.59 -29.55 11.08
C TYR A 10 -12.05 -30.98 11.21
N GLY A 11 -10.75 -31.12 11.50
CA GLY A 11 -10.09 -32.41 11.70
C GLY A 11 -9.72 -33.16 10.42
N ASP A 12 -10.03 -32.59 9.25
CA ASP A 12 -9.67 -33.16 7.95
C ASP A 12 -8.17 -33.02 7.67
N GLN A 13 -7.61 -33.90 6.83
CA GLN A 13 -6.20 -33.86 6.50
C GLN A 13 -5.88 -32.59 5.70
N ILE A 14 -4.95 -31.76 6.18
CA ILE A 14 -4.72 -30.44 5.58
C ILE A 14 -4.33 -30.52 4.11
N SER A 15 -3.52 -31.51 3.72
CA SER A 15 -3.03 -31.64 2.35
C SER A 15 -4.14 -31.90 1.33
N GLN A 16 -5.33 -32.34 1.78
CA GLN A 16 -6.46 -32.72 0.93
C GLN A 16 -7.71 -31.86 1.18
N THR A 17 -7.80 -31.21 2.33
CA THR A 17 -8.99 -30.42 2.69
C THR A 17 -9.14 -29.17 1.82
N THR A 18 -10.38 -28.73 1.62
CA THR A 18 -10.66 -27.49 0.89
C THR A 18 -11.17 -26.43 1.84
N VAL A 19 -10.46 -25.30 1.89
CA VAL A 19 -10.91 -24.12 2.63
C VAL A 19 -11.61 -23.17 1.66
N TYR A 20 -12.79 -22.69 2.04
CA TYR A 20 -13.55 -21.69 1.32
C TYR A 20 -13.52 -20.36 2.09
N PHE A 21 -13.47 -19.26 1.34
CA PHE A 21 -13.44 -17.91 1.85
C PHE A 21 -14.58 -17.09 1.26
N SER A 22 -15.23 -16.27 2.08
CA SER A 22 -16.25 -15.32 1.65
C SER A 22 -15.93 -13.94 2.23
N ASN A 23 -15.80 -12.94 1.37
CA ASN A 23 -15.81 -11.51 1.76
C ASN A 23 -17.23 -10.90 1.78
N THR A 24 -18.26 -11.70 1.47
CA THR A 24 -19.66 -11.28 1.41
C THR A 24 -20.48 -11.80 2.59
N ARG A 25 -19.90 -11.91 3.80
CA ARG A 25 -20.62 -12.39 5.00
C ARG A 25 -21.30 -13.77 4.86
N GLY A 26 -20.80 -14.62 3.97
CA GLY A 26 -21.30 -15.97 3.73
C GLY A 26 -22.27 -16.11 2.55
N TYR A 27 -22.53 -15.05 1.77
CA TYR A 27 -23.41 -15.15 0.60
C TYR A 27 -22.74 -15.83 -0.60
N LYS A 28 -21.45 -15.60 -0.81
CA LYS A 28 -20.66 -16.18 -1.90
C LYS A 28 -19.30 -16.63 -1.38
N PHE A 29 -18.97 -17.87 -1.68
CA PHE A 29 -17.70 -18.48 -1.33
C PHE A 29 -16.84 -18.69 -2.57
N GLN A 30 -15.55 -18.42 -2.41
CA GLN A 30 -14.50 -18.79 -3.36
C GLN A 30 -13.53 -19.75 -2.68
N LYS A 31 -12.89 -20.62 -3.46
CA LYS A 31 -11.86 -21.51 -2.93
C LYS A 31 -10.69 -20.65 -2.46
N PHE A 32 -10.27 -20.84 -1.21
CA PHE A 32 -9.07 -20.21 -0.67
C PHE A 32 -7.86 -21.09 -1.02
N ALA A 33 -6.89 -20.52 -1.71
CA ALA A 33 -5.65 -21.21 -2.05
C ALA A 33 -4.59 -20.85 -1.00
N TYR A 34 -4.08 -21.87 -0.30
CA TYR A 34 -2.96 -21.72 0.61
C TYR A 34 -1.69 -22.25 -0.06
N GLU A 35 -0.63 -21.44 -0.06
CA GLU A 35 0.62 -21.79 -0.73
C GLU A 35 1.24 -23.04 -0.08
N ARG A 36 1.65 -24.01 -0.91
CA ARG A 36 2.26 -25.29 -0.47
C ARG A 36 1.40 -26.09 0.53
N GLN A 37 0.07 -25.93 0.49
CA GLN A 37 -0.86 -26.67 1.37
C GLN A 37 -0.65 -28.20 1.31
N ALA A 38 -0.34 -28.73 0.13
CA ALA A 38 -0.11 -30.16 -0.07
C ALA A 38 1.10 -30.72 0.71
N GLU A 39 2.03 -29.85 1.12
CA GLU A 39 3.23 -30.21 1.88
C GLU A 39 3.01 -30.15 3.40
N LEU A 40 1.89 -29.59 3.84
CA LEU A 40 1.54 -29.50 5.26
C LEU A 40 1.14 -30.89 5.79
N VAL A 41 1.59 -31.18 7.01
CA VAL A 41 1.34 -32.45 7.71
C VAL A 41 0.36 -32.19 8.85
N GLY A 42 -0.55 -33.14 9.08
CA GLY A 42 -1.52 -33.11 10.17
C GLY A 42 -2.95 -32.85 9.71
N SER A 43 -3.80 -32.55 10.69
CA SER A 43 -5.23 -32.26 10.52
C SER A 43 -5.52 -30.78 10.78
N LEU A 44 -6.50 -30.21 10.08
CA LEU A 44 -6.88 -28.80 10.23
C LEU A 44 -7.69 -28.59 11.53
N GLY A 45 -7.08 -27.92 12.51
CA GLY A 45 -7.71 -27.52 13.77
C GLY A 45 -8.40 -26.16 13.72
N GLY A 46 -8.15 -25.34 12.70
CA GLY A 46 -8.92 -24.10 12.49
C GLY A 46 -8.28 -23.12 11.52
N THR A 47 -9.08 -22.18 11.02
CA THR A 47 -8.62 -21.10 10.12
C THR A 47 -8.96 -19.75 10.72
N PHE A 48 -7.97 -18.87 10.84
CA PHE A 48 -8.08 -17.59 11.54
C PHE A 48 -7.53 -16.45 10.68
N TYR A 49 -8.22 -15.31 10.67
CA TYR A 49 -7.66 -14.09 10.09
C TYR A 49 -7.10 -13.20 11.19
N PHE A 50 -5.77 -13.11 11.26
CA PHE A 50 -5.09 -12.30 12.26
C PHE A 50 -4.91 -10.87 11.75
N HIS A 51 -5.78 -9.98 12.21
CA HIS A 51 -5.69 -8.54 11.91
C HIS A 51 -4.32 -7.94 12.29
N SER A 52 -3.76 -8.40 13.41
CA SER A 52 -2.44 -8.04 13.94
C SER A 52 -1.26 -8.42 13.04
N LEU A 53 -1.47 -9.28 12.04
CA LEU A 53 -0.48 -9.66 11.02
C LEU A 53 -0.97 -9.31 9.60
N SER A 54 -2.27 -9.06 9.41
CA SER A 54 -3.00 -9.03 8.13
C SER A 54 -2.88 -10.34 7.33
N GLN A 55 -2.87 -11.48 8.03
CA GLN A 55 -2.63 -12.80 7.42
C GLN A 55 -3.64 -13.85 7.88
N VAL A 56 -3.75 -14.91 7.09
CA VAL A 56 -4.52 -16.11 7.46
C VAL A 56 -3.58 -17.10 8.15
N GLY A 57 -3.93 -17.50 9.37
CA GLY A 57 -3.28 -18.57 10.11
C GLY A 57 -4.11 -19.84 10.10
N LEU A 58 -3.48 -20.96 9.76
CA LEU A 58 -4.02 -22.30 9.88
C LEU A 58 -3.48 -22.95 11.15
N LEU A 59 -4.38 -23.22 12.11
CA LEU A 59 -4.05 -24.10 13.23
C LEU A 59 -4.10 -25.52 12.71
N LEU A 60 -3.00 -26.23 12.84
CA LEU A 60 -2.98 -27.62 12.45
C LEU A 60 -2.30 -28.48 13.51
N ILE A 61 -2.68 -29.74 13.46
CA ILE A 61 -2.67 -30.65 14.59
C ILE A 61 -2.02 -31.95 14.13
N ASP A 62 -0.95 -32.34 14.81
CA ASP A 62 -0.25 -33.59 14.56
C ASP A 62 0.25 -34.22 15.87
N GLN A 63 -0.10 -35.48 16.11
CA GLN A 63 0.38 -36.29 17.24
C GLN A 63 0.28 -35.62 18.64
N GLY A 64 -0.81 -34.89 18.92
CA GLY A 64 -1.00 -34.20 20.21
C GLY A 64 -0.22 -32.88 20.34
N LYS A 65 0.38 -32.39 19.25
CA LYS A 65 0.97 -31.06 19.14
C LYS A 65 0.20 -30.20 18.17
N ALA A 66 0.12 -28.93 18.50
CA ALA A 66 -0.47 -27.91 17.66
C ALA A 66 0.58 -26.84 17.34
N TRP A 67 0.51 -26.25 16.16
CA TRP A 67 1.28 -25.07 15.79
C TRP A 67 0.40 -24.12 14.96
N PHE A 68 0.95 -23.05 14.40
CA PHE A 68 0.25 -22.27 13.38
C PHE A 68 1.09 -22.26 12.12
N SER A 69 0.46 -22.44 10.96
CA SER A 69 1.05 -22.11 9.67
C SER A 69 0.44 -20.78 9.21
N TYR A 70 1.29 -19.83 8.82
CA TYR A 70 0.87 -18.52 8.33
C TYR A 70 1.04 -18.44 6.84
N SER A 71 0.05 -17.87 6.16
CA SER A 71 0.01 -17.85 4.71
C SER A 71 1.27 -17.23 4.08
N GLU A 72 1.87 -16.22 4.70
CA GLU A 72 2.89 -15.38 4.05
C GLU A 72 3.91 -14.74 5.03
N HIS A 73 4.51 -15.55 5.91
CA HIS A 73 5.59 -15.09 6.81
C HIS A 73 6.95 -14.95 6.07
N PRO A 74 8.00 -14.31 6.64
CA PRO A 74 9.30 -14.17 6.00
C PRO A 74 9.84 -15.46 5.39
N LEU A 75 10.63 -15.29 4.34
CA LEU A 75 11.31 -16.34 3.57
C LEU A 75 12.00 -17.32 4.55
N ASN A 76 11.36 -18.47 4.79
CA ASN A 76 11.77 -19.64 5.60
C ASN A 76 11.13 -19.89 6.97
N SER A 77 10.24 -19.03 7.51
CA SER A 77 9.59 -19.30 8.81
C SER A 77 8.07 -19.06 8.80
N SER A 78 7.34 -19.84 8.01
CA SER A 78 5.88 -19.81 7.96
C SER A 78 5.18 -20.51 9.14
N PHE A 79 5.92 -20.96 10.16
CA PHE A 79 5.38 -21.72 11.28
C PHE A 79 5.63 -21.06 12.62
N GLY A 80 4.63 -21.11 13.50
CA GLY A 80 4.78 -20.85 14.94
C GLY A 80 5.48 -22.02 15.64
N LEU A 81 5.92 -21.80 16.89
CA LEU A 81 6.49 -22.88 17.68
C LEU A 81 5.39 -23.90 18.05
N PRO A 82 5.67 -25.21 17.92
CA PRO A 82 4.75 -26.24 18.35
C PRO A 82 4.57 -26.22 19.87
N PHE A 83 3.33 -26.41 20.29
CA PHE A 83 2.94 -26.51 21.69
C PHE A 83 2.10 -27.76 21.93
N ASP A 84 2.25 -28.31 23.13
CA ASP A 84 1.49 -29.48 23.55
C ASP A 84 0.07 -29.07 23.92
N TYR A 85 -0.90 -29.90 23.58
CA TYR A 85 -2.28 -29.71 23.97
C TYR A 85 -2.95 -31.05 24.29
N ASN A 86 -4.04 -31.01 25.05
CA ASN A 86 -4.81 -32.18 25.40
C ASN A 86 -6.26 -31.97 24.96
N GLY A 87 -6.86 -32.95 24.29
CA GLY A 87 -8.26 -32.90 23.83
C GLY A 87 -8.57 -31.84 22.77
N THR A 88 -9.83 -31.42 22.65
CA THR A 88 -10.28 -30.50 21.59
C THR A 88 -10.17 -29.06 22.07
N LEU A 89 -9.24 -28.28 21.51
CA LEU A 89 -9.01 -26.90 21.95
C LEU A 89 -10.19 -25.97 21.61
N GLY A 90 -10.81 -25.40 22.65
CA GLY A 90 -11.58 -24.18 22.54
C GLY A 90 -10.62 -23.00 22.31
N ILE A 91 -10.94 -22.13 21.37
CA ILE A 91 -10.11 -20.98 20.99
C ILE A 91 -10.93 -19.72 21.15
N LEU A 92 -10.44 -18.82 21.99
CA LEU A 92 -11.07 -17.53 22.23
C LEU A 92 -10.12 -16.43 21.78
N ILE A 93 -10.61 -15.59 20.86
CA ILE A 93 -9.93 -14.37 20.43
C ILE A 93 -10.45 -13.26 21.34
N THR A 94 -9.56 -12.62 22.08
CA THR A 94 -9.99 -11.59 23.03
C THR A 94 -10.44 -10.33 22.30
N PRO A 95 -11.54 -9.68 22.74
CA PRO A 95 -11.94 -8.40 22.20
C PRO A 95 -10.91 -7.31 22.56
N GLY A 96 -10.76 -6.30 21.70
CA GLY A 96 -9.87 -5.14 21.93
C GLY A 96 -8.39 -5.40 21.65
N GLN A 97 -7.79 -6.47 22.19
CA GLN A 97 -6.37 -6.77 22.01
C GLN A 97 -6.09 -7.73 20.85
N LYS A 98 -5.83 -7.15 19.66
CA LYS A 98 -5.56 -7.95 18.45
C LYS A 98 -4.25 -8.72 18.61
N GLY A 99 -4.32 -10.03 18.43
CA GLY A 99 -3.17 -10.93 18.49
C GLY A 99 -3.05 -11.74 19.79
N ILE A 100 -3.95 -11.52 20.76
CA ILE A 100 -4.09 -12.42 21.91
C ILE A 100 -5.07 -13.55 21.57
N LEU A 101 -4.64 -14.78 21.84
CA LEU A 101 -5.42 -15.99 21.69
C LEU A 101 -5.38 -16.78 22.99
N ILE A 102 -6.53 -17.29 23.41
CA ILE A 102 -6.66 -18.18 24.57
C ILE A 102 -7.08 -19.54 24.06
N PHE A 103 -6.29 -20.55 24.35
CA PHE A 103 -6.56 -21.95 24.05
C PHE A 103 -6.92 -22.66 25.34
N TRP A 104 -8.02 -23.38 25.38
CA TRP A 104 -8.44 -24.08 26.59
C TRP A 104 -9.15 -25.39 26.29
N PHE A 105 -9.01 -26.35 27.18
CA PHE A 105 -9.73 -27.62 27.18
C PHE A 105 -9.54 -28.28 28.54
N GLU A 106 -10.60 -28.70 29.25
CA GLU A 106 -10.59 -29.41 30.56
C GLU A 106 -9.41 -29.15 31.53
N LYS A 107 -8.18 -29.63 31.23
CA LYS A 107 -6.96 -29.46 32.05
C LYS A 107 -5.86 -28.59 31.43
N SER A 108 -6.13 -27.93 30.32
CA SER A 108 -5.19 -27.10 29.56
C SER A 108 -5.73 -25.69 29.43
N LEU A 109 -4.90 -24.69 29.74
CA LEU A 109 -5.15 -23.28 29.48
C LEU A 109 -3.86 -22.61 29.05
N LEU A 110 -3.85 -22.16 27.81
CA LEU A 110 -2.69 -21.59 27.14
C LEU A 110 -3.05 -20.22 26.57
N VAL A 111 -2.07 -19.33 26.49
CA VAL A 111 -2.23 -18.00 25.92
C VAL A 111 -1.12 -17.73 24.91
N SER A 112 -1.51 -17.15 23.78
CA SER A 112 -0.59 -16.52 22.83
C SER A 112 -0.79 -15.01 22.85
N ARG A 113 0.29 -14.25 22.70
CA ARG A 113 0.25 -12.77 22.61
C ARG A 113 0.69 -12.24 21.24
N ASN A 114 1.08 -13.13 20.34
CA ASN A 114 1.62 -12.82 19.03
C ASN A 114 0.95 -13.69 17.95
N SER A 115 -0.37 -13.81 18.04
CA SER A 115 -1.23 -14.45 17.05
C SER A 115 -0.90 -15.92 16.79
N GLY A 116 -0.47 -16.65 17.82
CA GLY A 116 -0.19 -18.09 17.76
C GLY A 116 1.27 -18.45 17.46
N GLN A 117 2.19 -17.48 17.37
CA GLN A 117 3.60 -17.79 17.08
C GLN A 117 4.29 -18.40 18.30
N LEU A 118 3.96 -17.89 19.49
CA LEU A 118 4.38 -18.41 20.79
C LEU A 118 3.14 -18.65 21.63
N VAL A 119 3.07 -19.82 22.26
CA VAL A 119 1.95 -20.24 23.10
C VAL A 119 2.53 -20.75 24.41
N TYR A 120 2.04 -20.21 25.54
CA TYR A 120 2.54 -20.54 26.86
C TYR A 120 1.39 -20.96 27.80
N PRO A 121 1.63 -21.89 28.74
CA PRO A 121 0.65 -22.22 29.75
C PRO A 121 0.42 -21.05 30.71
N VAL A 122 -0.81 -20.93 31.20
CA VAL A 122 -1.17 -19.95 32.24
C VAL A 122 -0.81 -20.51 33.62
N HIS A 123 -0.05 -19.75 34.39
CA HIS A 123 0.34 -20.13 35.75
C HIS A 123 -0.83 -19.98 36.72
N VAL A 124 -0.88 -20.82 37.76
CA VAL A 124 -1.94 -20.77 38.79
C VAL A 124 -1.32 -20.47 40.14
N ARG A 125 -1.80 -19.43 40.81
CA ARG A 125 -1.44 -19.05 42.18
C ARG A 125 -2.54 -19.47 43.14
N GLU A 126 -2.16 -20.21 44.17
CA GLU A 126 -3.03 -20.55 45.29
C GLU A 126 -2.40 -20.00 46.58
N GLY A 127 -2.88 -18.83 47.00
CA GLY A 127 -2.26 -18.06 48.09
C GLY A 127 -0.88 -17.46 47.70
N PRO A 128 -0.13 -16.94 48.68
CA PRO A 128 1.10 -16.18 48.44
C PRO A 128 2.30 -17.05 48.01
N ASN A 129 2.31 -18.33 48.41
CA ASN A 129 3.50 -19.19 48.29
C ASN A 129 3.38 -20.32 47.27
N THR A 130 2.18 -20.69 46.83
CA THR A 130 1.97 -21.81 45.91
C THR A 130 1.75 -21.29 44.49
N LEU A 131 2.69 -21.58 43.60
CA LEU A 131 2.62 -21.28 42.18
C LEU A 131 2.77 -22.57 41.38
N TYR A 132 1.71 -22.97 40.69
CA TYR A 132 1.72 -24.05 39.73
C TYR A 132 2.05 -23.51 38.34
N SER A 133 2.83 -24.27 37.56
CA SER A 133 3.22 -23.86 36.21
C SER A 133 2.05 -23.92 35.22
N SER A 134 1.02 -24.71 35.51
CA SER A 134 -0.17 -24.88 34.66
C SER A 134 -1.42 -25.29 35.45
N ILE A 135 -2.60 -25.18 34.82
CA ILE A 135 -3.87 -25.71 35.34
C ILE A 135 -3.83 -27.24 35.55
N SER A 136 -3.14 -27.96 34.67
CA SER A 136 -3.00 -29.42 34.82
C SER A 136 -2.19 -29.78 36.06
N GLU A 137 -1.14 -29.02 36.37
CA GLU A 137 -0.31 -29.24 37.57
C GLU A 137 -1.07 -28.87 38.85
N ALA A 138 -1.91 -27.84 38.79
CA ALA A 138 -2.82 -27.47 39.87
C ALA A 138 -4.00 -28.48 40.06
N ASN A 139 -4.12 -29.48 39.17
CA ASN A 139 -5.23 -30.45 39.14
C ASN A 139 -6.62 -29.78 39.12
N VAL A 140 -6.76 -28.72 38.32
CA VAL A 140 -8.00 -27.96 38.17
C VAL A 140 -8.71 -28.36 36.87
N THR A 141 -10.04 -28.47 36.92
CA THR A 141 -10.87 -28.88 35.78
C THR A 141 -11.74 -27.71 35.30
N ILE A 142 -11.44 -27.18 34.11
CA ILE A 142 -12.11 -26.02 33.51
C ILE A 142 -13.52 -26.41 33.05
N HIS A 143 -14.51 -25.60 33.42
CA HIS A 143 -15.89 -25.67 32.92
C HIS A 143 -16.16 -24.58 31.87
N SER A 144 -15.82 -23.32 32.17
CA SER A 144 -16.03 -22.18 31.28
C SER A 144 -14.90 -21.17 31.42
N VAL A 145 -14.61 -20.46 30.32
CA VAL A 145 -13.61 -19.38 30.26
C VAL A 145 -14.25 -18.14 29.66
N ALA A 146 -14.00 -16.98 30.26
CA ALA A 146 -14.34 -15.67 29.71
C ALA A 146 -13.10 -14.77 29.74
N ALA A 147 -12.98 -13.89 28.76
CA ALA A 147 -11.94 -12.88 28.73
C ALA A 147 -12.44 -11.60 28.07
N ASN A 148 -11.86 -10.48 28.48
CA ASN A 148 -12.07 -9.17 27.86
C ASN A 148 -10.72 -8.61 27.38
N GLU A 149 -10.55 -7.27 27.35
CA GLU A 149 -9.30 -6.65 26.89
C GLU A 149 -8.09 -6.98 27.78
N ASN A 150 -8.23 -7.05 29.10
CA ASN A 150 -7.10 -7.19 30.04
C ASN A 150 -7.33 -8.24 31.16
N GLU A 151 -8.50 -8.87 31.20
CA GLU A 151 -8.93 -9.79 32.25
C GLU A 151 -9.26 -11.17 31.67
N LEU A 152 -9.07 -12.18 32.52
CA LEU A 152 -9.38 -13.58 32.26
C LEU A 152 -10.10 -14.15 33.48
N ALA A 153 -11.24 -14.79 33.27
CA ALA A 153 -11.98 -15.50 34.30
C ALA A 153 -12.18 -16.96 33.90
N VAL A 154 -12.00 -17.87 34.84
CA VAL A 154 -12.15 -19.31 34.63
C VAL A 154 -13.05 -19.87 35.73
N LEU A 155 -14.12 -20.54 35.33
CA LEU A 155 -15.00 -21.29 36.22
C LEU A 155 -14.64 -22.77 36.11
N THR A 156 -14.49 -23.43 37.26
CA THR A 156 -14.13 -24.85 37.31
C THR A 156 -15.36 -25.72 37.57
N GLN A 157 -15.23 -27.03 37.29
CA GLN A 157 -16.29 -28.01 37.57
C GLN A 157 -16.59 -28.14 39.07
N GLU A 158 -15.61 -27.83 39.92
CA GLU A 158 -15.76 -27.76 41.38
C GLU A 158 -16.40 -26.44 41.84
N ASN A 159 -16.95 -25.65 40.92
CA ASN A 159 -17.59 -24.35 41.15
C ASN A 159 -16.67 -23.33 41.82
N SER A 160 -15.37 -23.38 41.52
CA SER A 160 -14.41 -22.37 41.94
C SER A 160 -14.21 -21.34 40.83
N LEU A 161 -14.19 -20.06 41.19
CA LEU A 161 -13.89 -18.96 40.26
C LEU A 161 -12.40 -18.61 40.38
N TYR A 162 -11.73 -18.55 39.24
CA TYR A 162 -10.37 -18.08 39.10
C TYR A 162 -10.35 -16.80 38.27
N TYR A 163 -9.51 -15.86 38.66
CA TYR A 163 -9.33 -14.59 37.98
C TYR A 163 -7.87 -14.35 37.65
N GLY A 164 -7.59 -13.76 36.49
CA GLY A 164 -6.26 -13.44 36.02
C GLY A 164 -6.22 -12.17 35.17
N SER A 165 -5.02 -11.63 35.02
CA SER A 165 -4.76 -10.53 34.09
C SER A 165 -4.04 -11.02 32.83
N LEU A 166 -4.48 -10.52 31.69
CA LEU A 166 -3.83 -10.67 30.39
C LEU A 166 -2.82 -9.55 30.20
N GLY A 167 -1.73 -9.60 30.97
CA GLY A 167 -0.59 -8.69 30.80
C GLY A 167 0.38 -9.16 29.71
N ILE A 168 1.36 -8.31 29.38
CA ILE A 168 2.29 -8.53 28.25
C ILE A 168 3.31 -9.68 28.48
N LEU A 169 3.75 -9.95 29.72
CA LEU A 169 4.81 -10.93 30.01
C LEU A 169 4.29 -12.25 30.60
N SER A 170 3.41 -12.20 31.58
CA SER A 170 2.89 -13.40 32.25
C SER A 170 1.42 -13.26 32.56
N SER A 171 0.70 -14.37 32.42
CA SER A 171 -0.69 -14.48 32.81
C SER A 171 -0.72 -15.46 33.97
N SER A 172 -1.26 -15.00 35.09
CA SER A 172 -1.44 -15.83 36.28
C SER A 172 -2.89 -15.77 36.71
N LEU A 173 -3.40 -16.91 37.17
CA LEU A 173 -4.72 -17.03 37.76
C LEU A 173 -4.60 -17.09 39.28
N ILE A 174 -5.52 -16.45 39.98
CA ILE A 174 -5.72 -16.57 41.42
C ILE A 174 -7.08 -17.20 41.66
N LYS A 175 -7.12 -18.20 42.53
CA LYS A 175 -8.35 -18.83 43.00
C LYS A 175 -9.07 -17.92 43.99
N PHE A 176 -10.37 -17.70 43.82
CA PHE A 176 -11.20 -17.04 44.83
C PHE A 176 -11.78 -18.07 45.81
N ALA A 177 -11.58 -17.86 47.11
CA ALA A 177 -12.08 -18.74 48.16
C ALA A 177 -13.52 -18.39 48.57
N GLY A 178 -14.36 -19.41 48.80
CA GLY A 178 -15.54 -19.28 49.67
C GLY A 178 -16.82 -18.69 49.08
N GLN A 179 -17.00 -18.63 47.76
CA GLN A 179 -18.28 -18.19 47.19
C GLN A 179 -19.17 -19.40 46.85
N ASN A 180 -20.40 -19.41 47.39
CA ASN A 180 -21.48 -20.29 46.91
C ASN A 180 -21.87 -19.84 45.50
N ILE A 181 -21.05 -20.20 44.51
CA ILE A 181 -21.29 -19.90 43.10
C ILE A 181 -22.42 -20.79 42.61
N CYS A 182 -23.39 -20.21 41.90
CA CYS A 182 -24.52 -20.93 41.33
C CYS A 182 -24.03 -22.01 40.34
N THR A 183 -24.54 -23.24 40.44
CA THR A 183 -23.88 -24.43 39.90
C THR A 183 -24.58 -25.10 38.70
N GLN A 184 -23.81 -26.01 38.10
CA GLN A 184 -24.06 -27.05 37.08
C GLN A 184 -24.16 -26.64 35.60
N ASP A 185 -24.78 -25.52 35.22
CA ASP A 185 -24.84 -25.08 33.81
C ASP A 185 -24.51 -23.59 33.66
N ALA A 186 -23.39 -23.13 34.21
CA ALA A 186 -23.04 -21.72 34.25
C ALA A 186 -22.10 -21.27 33.11
N ALA A 187 -22.47 -20.20 32.42
CA ALA A 187 -21.60 -19.48 31.49
C ALA A 187 -20.99 -18.24 32.17
N LEU A 188 -19.76 -17.91 31.82
CA LEU A 188 -19.09 -16.69 32.29
C LEU A 188 -19.14 -15.58 31.23
N MET A 189 -19.33 -14.34 31.66
CA MET A 189 -19.17 -13.16 30.81
C MET A 189 -18.64 -11.98 31.63
N PHE A 190 -17.81 -11.13 31.02
CA PHE A 190 -17.50 -9.82 31.56
C PHE A 190 -18.56 -8.81 31.10
N THR A 191 -19.14 -8.04 32.01
CA THR A 191 -20.07 -6.95 31.67
C THR A 191 -19.38 -5.60 31.61
N ASP A 192 -18.44 -5.37 32.52
CA ASP A 192 -17.58 -4.19 32.59
C ASP A 192 -16.21 -4.61 33.11
N VAL A 193 -15.24 -3.69 33.08
CA VAL A 193 -13.93 -3.88 33.72
C VAL A 193 -14.12 -4.20 35.21
N GLY A 194 -13.53 -5.30 35.67
CA GLY A 194 -13.64 -5.75 37.06
C GLY A 194 -15.01 -6.34 37.46
N ARG A 195 -15.92 -6.58 36.50
CA ARG A 195 -17.24 -7.18 36.75
C ARG A 195 -17.45 -8.44 35.92
N VAL A 196 -17.57 -9.56 36.61
CA VAL A 196 -17.88 -10.86 36.01
C VAL A 196 -19.32 -11.23 36.34
N GLU A 197 -20.11 -11.58 35.34
CA GLU A 197 -21.42 -12.19 35.51
C GLU A 197 -21.34 -13.70 35.23
N ILE A 198 -21.91 -14.46 36.15
CA ILE A 198 -22.13 -15.90 36.01
C ILE A 198 -23.60 -16.09 35.66
N LEU A 199 -23.87 -16.65 34.48
CA LEU A 199 -25.20 -16.82 33.93
C LEU A 199 -25.59 -18.30 34.01
N THR A 200 -26.65 -18.61 34.74
CA THR A 200 -27.21 -19.97 34.83
C THR A 200 -28.58 -19.99 34.15
N PRO A 201 -28.82 -20.85 33.15
CA PRO A 201 -30.10 -20.94 32.48
C PRO A 201 -31.15 -21.52 33.45
N ILE A 202 -32.29 -20.86 33.54
CA ILE A 202 -33.48 -21.34 34.26
C ILE A 202 -34.55 -21.62 33.20
N PRO A 203 -35.10 -22.84 33.13
CA PRO A 203 -36.18 -23.15 32.20
C PRO A 203 -37.44 -22.36 32.58
N ASP A 204 -38.06 -21.70 31.59
CA ASP A 204 -39.38 -21.10 31.76
C ASP A 204 -40.44 -22.21 31.81
N LEU A 205 -41.30 -22.19 32.83
CA LEU A 205 -42.36 -23.20 33.01
C LEU A 205 -43.50 -23.07 32.00
N MET A 206 -43.60 -21.93 31.31
CA MET A 206 -44.71 -21.56 30.42
C MET A 206 -44.30 -21.48 28.95
N PHE A 207 -43.01 -21.29 28.65
CA PHE A 207 -42.49 -21.20 27.28
C PHE A 207 -41.28 -22.12 27.07
N PRO A 208 -41.05 -22.63 25.85
CA PRO A 208 -39.83 -23.36 25.51
C PRO A 208 -38.63 -22.39 25.35
N ALA A 209 -38.47 -21.49 26.31
CA ALA A 209 -37.42 -20.49 26.39
C ALA A 209 -36.69 -20.66 27.73
N PHE A 210 -35.46 -20.19 27.79
CA PHE A 210 -34.67 -20.14 29.02
C PHE A 210 -34.60 -18.68 29.47
N ASP A 211 -34.84 -18.44 30.76
CA ASP A 211 -34.40 -17.23 31.45
C ASP A 211 -32.99 -17.47 32.01
N PHE A 212 -32.32 -16.43 32.51
CA PHE A 212 -30.98 -16.54 33.07
C PHE A 212 -30.89 -15.92 34.46
N GLN A 213 -30.51 -16.74 35.45
CA GLN A 213 -30.06 -16.23 36.73
C GLN A 213 -28.71 -15.57 36.56
N LYS A 214 -28.60 -14.31 37.00
CA LYS A 214 -27.36 -13.55 36.94
C LYS A 214 -26.74 -13.42 38.32
N CYS A 215 -25.52 -13.92 38.48
CA CYS A 215 -24.70 -13.70 39.66
C CYS A 215 -23.55 -12.76 39.30
N SER A 216 -23.63 -11.50 39.73
CA SER A 216 -22.58 -10.50 39.50
C SER A 216 -21.51 -10.60 40.59
N VAL A 217 -20.27 -10.68 40.16
CA VAL A 217 -19.08 -10.75 41.00
C VAL A 217 -18.23 -9.50 40.77
N ASN A 218 -18.00 -8.73 41.84
CA ASN A 218 -17.09 -7.58 41.80
C ASN A 218 -15.67 -8.06 42.12
N ILE A 219 -14.82 -8.10 41.10
CA ILE A 219 -13.45 -8.60 41.18
C ILE A 219 -12.59 -7.71 42.09
N GLN A 220 -12.71 -6.39 41.95
CA GLN A 220 -11.92 -5.45 42.72
C GLN A 220 -12.22 -5.57 44.22
N ALA A 221 -13.49 -5.75 44.61
CA ALA A 221 -13.87 -5.94 46.00
C ALA A 221 -13.25 -7.22 46.60
N ILE A 222 -13.14 -8.30 45.82
CA ILE A 222 -12.55 -9.58 46.26
C ILE A 222 -11.04 -9.46 46.38
N LEU A 223 -10.36 -8.87 45.39
CA LEU A 223 -8.91 -8.71 45.41
C LEU A 223 -8.42 -7.80 46.54
N MET A 224 -9.28 -6.89 47.03
CA MET A 224 -8.99 -6.02 48.17
C MET A 224 -9.28 -6.67 49.53
N ASP A 225 -9.83 -7.89 49.56
CA ASP A 225 -10.00 -8.62 50.81
C ASP A 225 -8.62 -9.01 51.38
N PRO A 226 -8.31 -8.65 52.65
CA PRO A 226 -7.04 -8.96 53.30
C PRO A 226 -6.64 -10.43 53.24
N GLN A 227 -7.58 -11.37 53.09
CA GLN A 227 -7.31 -12.80 53.01
C GLN A 227 -6.48 -13.21 51.78
N PHE A 228 -6.54 -12.43 50.70
CA PHE A 228 -5.82 -12.76 49.46
C PHE A 228 -4.38 -12.22 49.41
N GLU A 229 -3.97 -11.40 50.40
CA GLU A 229 -2.62 -10.79 50.48
C GLU A 229 -2.14 -10.16 49.15
N VAL A 230 -3.06 -9.57 48.38
CA VAL A 230 -2.73 -8.98 47.07
C VAL A 230 -2.13 -7.59 47.27
N ASP A 231 -0.92 -7.38 46.73
CA ASP A 231 -0.30 -6.06 46.72
C ASP A 231 -1.16 -5.02 46.01
N VAL A 232 -1.14 -3.79 46.52
CA VAL A 232 -1.81 -2.65 45.90
C VAL A 232 -1.14 -2.29 44.57
N CYS A 233 -1.94 -1.97 43.56
CA CYS A 233 -1.48 -1.59 42.24
C CYS A 233 -0.39 -0.50 42.30
N LYS A 234 0.79 -0.78 41.76
CA LYS A 234 1.94 0.15 41.74
C LYS A 234 1.78 1.30 40.76
N VAL A 235 0.86 1.19 39.79
CA VAL A 235 0.63 2.22 38.78
C VAL A 235 -0.44 3.19 39.26
N GLU A 236 -0.17 4.48 39.12
CA GLU A 236 -1.15 5.55 39.36
C GLU A 236 -1.80 5.99 38.05
N LEU A 237 -0.99 6.19 37.00
CA LEU A 237 -1.45 6.62 35.69
C LEU A 237 -0.64 5.94 34.58
N LEU A 238 -1.35 5.54 33.53
CA LEU A 238 -0.79 5.12 32.24
C LEU A 238 -1.69 5.71 31.15
N GLU A 239 -1.16 6.65 30.37
CA GLU A 239 -1.91 7.31 29.30
C GLU A 239 -1.04 7.52 28.07
N GLY A 240 -1.67 7.55 26.90
CA GLY A 240 -1.01 7.82 25.63
C GLY A 240 -2.03 8.22 24.59
N GLU A 241 -1.73 9.25 23.80
CA GLU A 241 -2.67 9.77 22.80
C GLU A 241 -3.02 8.75 21.71
N PHE A 242 -2.22 7.71 21.57
CA PHE A 242 -2.40 6.66 20.58
C PHE A 242 -3.42 5.58 20.97
N ASP A 243 -3.86 5.53 22.24
CA ASP A 243 -4.71 4.44 22.71
C ASP A 243 -5.99 4.32 21.87
N SER A 244 -6.30 3.07 21.51
CA SER A 244 -7.46 2.70 20.70
C SER A 244 -7.53 3.39 19.32
N LYS A 245 -6.42 3.92 18.80
CA LYS A 245 -6.34 4.55 17.46
C LYS A 245 -5.70 3.64 16.43
N MET A 246 -5.93 3.99 15.17
CA MET A 246 -5.26 3.40 14.01
C MET A 246 -4.35 4.44 13.37
N TYR A 247 -3.13 4.01 13.03
CA TYR A 247 -2.16 4.80 12.29
C TYR A 247 -1.71 4.06 11.04
N THR A 248 -1.25 4.81 10.04
CA THR A 248 -0.71 4.26 8.81
C THR A 248 0.76 4.65 8.67
N ILE A 249 1.59 3.69 8.30
CA ILE A 249 2.99 3.89 7.94
C ILE A 249 3.16 3.39 6.51
N ASP A 250 3.39 4.31 5.59
CA ASP A 250 3.81 3.99 4.23
C ASP A 250 5.33 3.78 4.18
N MET A 251 5.84 3.29 3.04
CA MET A 251 7.26 3.12 2.78
C MET A 251 8.03 4.42 3.10
N ASN A 252 9.24 4.24 3.63
CA ASN A 252 10.14 5.31 4.09
C ASN A 252 9.58 6.26 5.17
N SER A 253 8.35 6.07 5.64
CA SER A 253 7.73 6.94 6.65
C SER A 253 8.10 6.50 8.07
N LYS A 254 8.10 7.45 9.01
CA LYS A 254 8.36 7.23 10.43
C LYS A 254 7.15 7.69 11.24
N LEU A 255 6.78 6.93 12.26
CA LEU A 255 5.72 7.29 13.21
C LEU A 255 6.32 7.39 14.61
N GLU A 256 6.00 8.48 15.31
CA GLU A 256 6.42 8.72 16.69
C GLU A 256 5.18 8.76 17.58
N LEU A 257 5.15 7.93 18.60
CA LEU A 257 4.10 7.87 19.60
C LEU A 257 4.71 8.17 20.97
N THR A 258 3.89 8.70 21.88
CA THR A 258 4.33 8.98 23.26
C THR A 258 3.32 8.47 24.27
N ALA A 259 3.82 8.07 25.44
CA ALA A 259 3.01 7.71 26.60
C ALA A 259 3.59 8.31 27.88
N LEU A 260 2.71 8.66 28.80
CA LEU A 260 3.02 9.13 30.14
C LEU A 260 2.67 8.04 31.17
N MET A 261 3.55 7.85 32.13
CA MET A 261 3.41 6.87 33.20
C MET A 261 3.78 7.47 34.54
N ILE A 262 2.98 7.21 35.56
CA ILE A 262 3.20 7.70 36.91
C ILE A 262 3.09 6.50 37.87
N PRO A 263 4.17 6.14 38.59
CA PRO A 263 4.11 5.20 39.71
C PRO A 263 3.41 5.82 40.91
N ARG A 264 2.83 4.98 41.75
CA ARG A 264 2.46 5.37 43.11
C ARG A 264 3.70 5.74 43.93
N PRO A 265 3.56 6.57 44.98
CA PRO A 265 4.67 7.01 45.82
C PRO A 265 5.54 5.85 46.33
N GLY A 266 6.86 5.95 46.13
CA GLY A 266 7.84 4.95 46.58
C GLY A 266 7.82 3.62 45.80
N LYS A 267 7.12 3.55 44.66
CA LYS A 267 7.11 2.39 43.76
C LYS A 267 7.86 2.69 42.46
N SER A 268 8.25 1.64 41.75
CA SER A 268 8.90 1.72 40.43
C SER A 268 8.13 0.89 39.40
N LEU A 269 8.11 1.36 38.16
CA LEU A 269 7.46 0.67 37.03
C LEU A 269 8.51 0.12 36.08
N ILE A 270 8.21 -1.02 35.46
CA ILE A 270 8.99 -1.60 34.37
C ILE A 270 8.09 -1.57 33.12
N PRO A 271 8.03 -0.46 32.39
CA PRO A 271 7.18 -0.36 31.22
C PRO A 271 7.79 -1.08 30.03
N LEU A 272 6.93 -1.69 29.22
CA LEU A 272 7.33 -2.51 28.07
C LEU A 272 6.41 -2.21 26.88
N ALA A 273 7.04 -1.90 25.75
CA ALA A 273 6.37 -1.78 24.46
C ALA A 273 6.66 -3.03 23.62
N MET A 274 5.63 -3.60 23.00
CA MET A 274 5.74 -4.76 22.11
C MET A 274 4.93 -4.57 20.83
N VAL A 275 5.42 -5.15 19.74
CA VAL A 275 4.70 -5.21 18.46
C VAL A 275 4.26 -6.65 18.17
N SER A 276 3.05 -6.84 17.64
CA SER A 276 2.56 -8.18 17.28
C SER A 276 3.25 -8.75 16.04
N ASN A 277 3.71 -7.88 15.13
CA ASN A 277 4.40 -8.25 13.90
C ASN A 277 5.77 -7.56 13.81
N PRO A 278 6.82 -8.12 14.45
CA PRO A 278 8.17 -7.57 14.40
C PRO A 278 8.87 -7.75 13.03
N HIS A 279 8.31 -8.59 12.15
CA HIS A 279 8.86 -8.82 10.81
C HIS A 279 8.53 -7.69 9.83
N SER A 280 7.39 -7.03 10.04
CA SER A 280 6.95 -5.90 9.22
C SER A 280 7.21 -4.55 9.88
N LEU A 281 7.11 -4.47 11.20
CA LEU A 281 7.23 -3.21 11.95
C LEU A 281 8.40 -3.25 12.93
N GLY A 282 9.34 -2.33 12.73
CA GLY A 282 10.44 -2.07 13.67
C GLY A 282 9.99 -1.16 14.80
N LEU A 283 10.51 -1.44 15.99
CA LEU A 283 10.20 -0.76 17.24
C LEU A 283 11.48 -0.25 17.90
N GLN A 284 11.45 1.00 18.37
CA GLN A 284 12.38 1.52 19.37
C GLN A 284 11.61 2.33 20.40
N ALA A 285 11.74 1.95 21.65
CA ALA A 285 11.20 2.70 22.78
C ALA A 285 12.36 3.28 23.59
N ILE A 286 12.23 4.53 24.01
CA ILE A 286 13.16 5.22 24.91
C ILE A 286 12.32 5.79 26.05
N ILE A 287 12.72 5.50 27.29
CA ILE A 287 12.06 5.97 28.50
C ILE A 287 12.99 6.97 29.19
N TYR A 288 12.42 8.06 29.68
CA TYR A 288 13.14 9.05 30.48
C TYR A 288 12.22 9.69 31.51
N GLU A 289 12.82 10.33 32.51
CA GLU A 289 12.09 11.09 33.53
C GLU A 289 11.66 12.45 32.97
N ASP A 290 10.39 12.79 33.14
CA ASP A 290 9.73 13.98 32.61
C ASP A 290 9.17 14.84 33.76
N GLY A 291 10.03 15.10 34.75
CA GLY A 291 9.71 15.90 35.93
C GLY A 291 8.86 15.17 36.97
N TYR A 292 8.09 15.94 37.76
CA TYR A 292 7.33 15.45 38.91
C TYR A 292 5.86 15.89 38.87
N THR A 293 4.98 15.16 39.54
CA THR A 293 3.61 15.61 39.85
C THR A 293 3.64 16.67 40.96
N TYR A 294 2.51 17.35 41.19
CA TYR A 294 2.37 18.27 42.32
C TYR A 294 2.58 17.55 43.67
N ASP A 295 2.26 16.26 43.73
CA ASP A 295 2.45 15.39 44.90
C ASP A 295 3.88 14.81 45.01
N GLY A 296 4.78 15.17 44.10
CA GLY A 296 6.19 14.77 44.12
C GLY A 296 6.51 13.41 43.49
N ASN A 297 5.56 12.74 42.84
CA ASN A 297 5.82 11.49 42.13
C ASN A 297 6.58 11.74 40.83
N THR A 298 7.57 10.91 40.51
CA THR A 298 8.31 11.00 39.25
C THR A 298 7.40 10.68 38.07
N LYS A 299 7.40 11.54 37.06
CA LYS A 299 6.74 11.27 35.78
C LYS A 299 7.72 10.59 34.85
N HIS A 300 7.29 9.52 34.19
CA HIS A 300 8.08 8.86 33.16
C HIS A 300 7.39 9.03 31.81
N ARG A 301 8.15 9.47 30.81
CA ARG A 301 7.68 9.54 29.42
C ARG A 301 8.38 8.47 28.60
N MET A 302 7.61 7.76 27.78
CA MET A 302 8.14 6.81 26.80
C MET A 302 7.87 7.35 25.40
N ASN A 303 8.95 7.52 24.62
CA ASN A 303 8.88 7.82 23.20
C ASN A 303 9.05 6.52 22.41
N ILE A 304 8.10 6.24 21.54
CA ILE A 304 8.00 5.02 20.75
C ILE A 304 8.13 5.41 19.28
N SER A 305 9.28 5.09 18.69
CA SER A 305 9.54 5.28 17.28
C SER A 305 9.26 3.99 16.52
N LEU A 306 8.45 4.10 15.48
CA LEU A 306 8.03 3.02 14.60
C LEU A 306 8.42 3.32 13.15
N LYS A 307 8.89 2.30 12.44
CA LYS A 307 9.18 2.33 10.99
C LYS A 307 9.03 0.93 10.44
N GLN A 308 8.84 0.80 9.14
CA GLN A 308 8.94 -0.48 8.49
C GLN A 308 10.29 -1.17 8.80
N GLN A 309 10.21 -2.46 9.16
CA GLN A 309 11.37 -3.23 9.63
C GLN A 309 12.49 -3.32 8.57
N HIS A 310 12.11 -3.45 7.29
CA HIS A 310 13.06 -3.49 6.18
C HIS A 310 13.95 -2.23 6.11
N HIS A 311 13.39 -1.07 6.40
CA HIS A 311 14.13 0.21 6.40
C HIS A 311 14.71 0.59 7.77
N TRP A 312 14.59 -0.28 8.77
CA TRP A 312 15.11 -0.04 10.11
C TRP A 312 16.61 -0.34 10.21
N GLY A 313 17.10 -1.28 9.39
CA GLY A 313 18.52 -1.63 9.30
C GLY A 313 19.08 -2.36 10.53
N ARG A 314 18.22 -2.80 11.47
CA ARG A 314 18.64 -3.54 12.68
C ARG A 314 18.35 -5.04 12.66
N ALA A 315 17.62 -5.52 11.65
CA ALA A 315 17.29 -6.93 11.50
C ALA A 315 17.95 -7.52 10.26
N ASP A 316 18.25 -8.80 10.35
CA ASP A 316 18.70 -9.58 9.21
C ASP A 316 17.62 -9.56 8.10
N PRO A 317 18.00 -9.43 6.81
CA PRO A 317 17.03 -9.45 5.71
C PRO A 317 16.10 -10.67 5.72
N SER A 318 16.58 -11.84 6.18
CA SER A 318 15.79 -13.07 6.31
C SER A 318 14.66 -12.97 7.36
N PHE A 319 14.75 -12.02 8.29
CA PHE A 319 13.74 -11.78 9.32
C PHE A 319 12.64 -10.81 8.86
N THR A 320 12.76 -10.19 7.67
CA THR A 320 11.83 -9.17 7.20
C THR A 320 10.70 -9.75 6.35
N SER A 321 9.48 -9.26 6.53
CA SER A 321 8.37 -9.58 5.63
C SER A 321 8.59 -8.93 4.26
N SER A 322 7.94 -9.47 3.22
CA SER A 322 7.99 -8.86 1.88
C SER A 322 7.55 -7.39 1.91
N ILE A 323 8.42 -6.49 1.48
CA ILE A 323 8.12 -5.06 1.33
C ILE A 323 7.07 -4.81 0.24
N LYS A 324 6.87 -5.74 -0.69
CA LYS A 324 5.90 -5.56 -1.79
C LYS A 324 4.45 -5.54 -1.30
N ARG A 325 4.15 -6.16 -0.16
CA ARG A 325 2.78 -6.33 0.35
C ARG A 325 2.52 -5.49 1.60
N PRO A 326 1.33 -4.86 1.71
CA PRO A 326 0.92 -4.19 2.93
C PRO A 326 0.64 -5.22 4.03
N THR A 327 0.91 -4.84 5.27
CA THR A 327 0.76 -5.71 6.46
C THR A 327 0.16 -4.92 7.62
N GLY A 328 -0.14 -5.61 8.71
CA GLY A 328 -0.60 -5.00 9.95
C GLY A 328 0.30 -5.37 11.11
N SER A 329 0.31 -4.51 12.14
CA SER A 329 0.91 -4.78 13.44
C SER A 329 0.13 -4.02 14.51
N THR A 330 0.07 -4.54 15.74
CA THR A 330 -0.38 -3.78 16.90
C THR A 330 0.78 -3.42 17.78
N ILE A 331 0.84 -2.18 18.24
CA ILE A 331 1.72 -1.75 19.33
C ILE A 331 0.94 -1.84 20.63
N THR A 332 1.52 -2.51 21.63
CA THR A 332 0.96 -2.63 22.97
C THR A 332 1.99 -2.10 23.97
N LEU A 333 1.56 -1.20 24.85
CA LEU A 333 2.35 -0.69 25.96
C LEU A 333 1.69 -1.10 27.28
N ASP A 334 2.46 -1.79 28.12
CA ASP A 334 2.02 -2.28 29.43
C ASP A 334 3.15 -2.17 30.46
N VAL A 335 2.83 -2.46 31.72
CA VAL A 335 3.80 -2.50 32.82
C VAL A 335 4.05 -3.94 33.25
N ALA A 336 5.29 -4.41 33.09
CA ALA A 336 5.70 -5.79 33.35
C ALA A 336 5.53 -6.23 34.81
N ASN A 337 5.75 -5.33 35.76
CA ASN A 337 5.64 -5.60 37.20
C ASN A 337 4.30 -5.14 37.79
N LYS A 338 3.24 -5.11 36.96
CA LYS A 338 1.87 -4.78 37.35
C LYS A 338 1.28 -5.88 38.25
N GLU A 339 0.68 -5.49 39.37
CA GLU A 339 -0.09 -6.38 40.24
C GLU A 339 -1.44 -6.75 39.62
N ILE A 340 -1.96 -7.92 40.00
CA ILE A 340 -3.31 -8.35 39.60
C ILE A 340 -4.42 -7.44 40.15
N SER A 341 -4.14 -6.66 41.20
CA SER A 341 -5.05 -5.64 41.75
C SER A 341 -5.23 -4.42 40.83
N CYS A 342 -4.40 -4.25 39.80
CA CYS A 342 -4.54 -3.22 38.77
C CYS A 342 -5.65 -3.60 37.76
N VAL A 343 -6.88 -3.79 38.25
CA VAL A 343 -8.06 -4.20 37.46
C VAL A 343 -8.42 -3.15 36.41
N ASP A 344 -8.48 -1.88 36.84
CA ASP A 344 -8.88 -0.75 35.99
C ASP A 344 -7.78 -0.31 35.01
N LEU A 345 -6.57 -0.88 35.11
CA LEU A 345 -5.45 -0.52 34.25
C LEU A 345 -5.39 -1.45 33.05
N LYS A 346 -5.87 -0.99 31.90
CA LYS A 346 -5.71 -1.69 30.62
C LYS A 346 -4.38 -1.32 29.94
N PRO A 347 -3.73 -2.26 29.24
CA PRO A 347 -2.62 -1.93 28.34
C PRO A 347 -3.07 -0.92 27.27
N LEU A 348 -2.20 0.01 26.91
CA LEU A 348 -2.46 0.94 25.81
C LEU A 348 -2.18 0.22 24.49
N THR A 349 -3.11 0.29 23.55
CA THR A 349 -2.96 -0.40 22.26
C THR A 349 -3.27 0.50 21.09
N ALA A 350 -2.51 0.37 19.99
CA ALA A 350 -2.84 0.96 18.71
C ALA A 350 -2.64 -0.02 17.57
N PHE A 351 -3.43 0.13 16.52
CA PHE A 351 -3.26 -0.62 15.28
C PHE A 351 -2.43 0.18 14.28
N ILE A 352 -1.35 -0.42 13.80
CA ILE A 352 -0.46 0.16 12.81
C ILE A 352 -0.66 -0.58 11.50
N SER A 353 -1.23 0.11 10.53
CA SER A 353 -1.33 -0.33 9.14
C SER A 353 -0.02 0.00 8.43
N VAL A 354 0.77 -1.01 8.10
CA VAL A 354 1.98 -0.82 7.27
C VAL A 354 1.53 -0.97 5.82
N GLY A 355 1.20 0.14 5.17
CA GLY A 355 0.49 0.13 3.89
C GLY A 355 0.26 1.52 3.32
N CYS A 356 -0.64 1.61 2.35
CA CYS A 356 -0.89 2.87 1.63
C CYS A 356 -1.46 3.95 2.56
N ASP A 357 -0.76 5.08 2.60
CA ASP A 357 -1.23 6.33 3.19
C ASP A 357 -2.12 7.08 2.19
N GLN A 358 -3.44 7.01 2.40
CA GLN A 358 -4.44 7.60 1.50
C GLN A 358 -4.38 9.13 1.39
N GLU A 359 -3.62 9.80 2.26
CA GLU A 359 -3.40 11.25 2.19
C GLU A 359 -2.38 11.64 1.12
N LYS A 360 -1.59 10.67 0.63
CA LYS A 360 -0.59 10.88 -0.41
C LYS A 360 -1.24 10.94 -1.78
N LYS A 361 -0.81 11.89 -2.59
CA LYS A 361 -1.18 12.03 -4.00
C LYS A 361 -0.02 12.59 -4.80
N ILE A 362 -0.03 12.34 -6.11
CA ILE A 362 0.93 12.94 -7.02
C ILE A 362 0.32 14.11 -7.78
N VAL A 363 1.13 15.14 -8.01
CA VAL A 363 0.77 16.32 -8.78
C VAL A 363 1.88 16.56 -9.81
N ILE A 364 1.50 16.89 -11.04
CA ILE A 364 2.46 17.21 -12.09
C ILE A 364 2.72 18.71 -12.08
N GLN A 365 4.00 19.06 -11.98
CA GLN A 365 4.40 20.46 -11.97
C GLN A 365 4.07 21.12 -13.31
N ASN A 366 3.45 22.30 -13.25
CA ASN A 366 3.06 23.09 -14.42
C ASN A 366 3.54 24.54 -14.28
N GLU A 367 4.86 24.74 -14.44
CA GLU A 367 5.47 26.08 -14.37
C GLU A 367 5.10 26.96 -15.56
N ILE A 368 5.05 26.35 -16.76
CA ILE A 368 4.79 27.03 -18.03
C ILE A 368 3.60 26.35 -18.70
N SER A 369 2.46 27.02 -18.71
CA SER A 369 1.24 26.52 -19.34
C SER A 369 0.95 27.20 -20.69
N ALA A 370 0.15 26.53 -21.53
CA ALA A 370 -0.35 27.08 -22.79
C ALA A 370 -1.23 28.33 -22.56
N CYS A 371 -1.94 28.39 -21.43
CA CYS A 371 -2.77 29.52 -21.05
C CYS A 371 -1.93 30.77 -20.70
N GLN A 372 -0.86 30.61 -19.91
CA GLN A 372 0.03 31.73 -19.56
C GLN A 372 0.74 32.34 -20.78
N ASN A 373 1.00 31.53 -21.81
CA ASN A 373 1.60 31.97 -23.07
C ASN A 373 0.58 32.43 -24.12
N ASN A 374 -0.70 32.58 -23.75
CA ASN A 374 -1.80 32.98 -24.64
C ASN A 374 -1.96 32.09 -25.89
N ILE A 375 -1.57 30.82 -25.81
CA ILE A 375 -1.78 29.85 -26.90
C ILE A 375 -3.20 29.28 -26.82
N LEU A 376 -3.69 29.03 -25.61
CA LEU A 376 -5.06 28.62 -25.34
C LEU A 376 -5.69 29.63 -24.38
N ASP A 377 -6.98 29.89 -24.56
CA ASP A 377 -7.74 30.76 -23.67
C ASP A 377 -8.37 29.93 -22.53
N PRO A 378 -8.08 30.21 -21.25
CA PRO A 378 -8.66 29.46 -20.13
C PRO A 378 -10.19 29.57 -20.07
N VAL A 379 -10.78 30.69 -20.50
CA VAL A 379 -12.25 30.83 -20.54
C VAL A 379 -12.83 29.93 -21.63
N GLY A 380 -12.22 29.93 -22.81
CA GLY A 380 -12.58 29.00 -23.88
C GLY A 380 -12.46 27.53 -23.48
N LEU A 381 -11.43 27.14 -22.71
CA LEU A 381 -11.27 25.77 -22.23
C LEU A 381 -12.35 25.35 -21.21
N GLN A 382 -12.88 26.30 -20.43
CA GLN A 382 -13.97 26.05 -19.47
C GLN A 382 -15.34 25.88 -20.15
N ASP A 383 -15.53 26.46 -21.35
CA ASP A 383 -16.80 26.47 -22.07
C ASP A 383 -16.94 25.27 -23.03
N ASN A 384 -17.03 24.05 -22.48
CA ASN A 384 -17.23 22.79 -23.24
C ASN A 384 -16.31 22.67 -24.46
N TYR A 385 -15.02 22.94 -24.25
CA TYR A 385 -14.03 22.91 -25.31
C TYR A 385 -13.84 21.49 -25.85
N SER A 386 -13.86 21.34 -27.17
CA SER A 386 -13.53 20.09 -27.83
C SER A 386 -12.38 20.26 -28.80
N TYR A 387 -11.52 19.25 -28.90
CA TYR A 387 -10.44 19.18 -29.89
C TYR A 387 -10.52 17.90 -30.71
N VAL A 388 -9.90 17.93 -31.88
CA VAL A 388 -9.91 16.80 -32.83
C VAL A 388 -8.54 16.12 -32.81
N ILE A 389 -8.56 14.79 -32.76
CA ILE A 389 -7.39 13.95 -32.99
C ILE A 389 -7.55 13.30 -34.36
N GLU A 390 -6.56 13.50 -35.22
CA GLU A 390 -6.56 12.99 -36.59
C GLU A 390 -6.47 11.45 -36.60
N ARG A 391 -7.27 10.79 -37.44
CA ARG A 391 -7.32 9.32 -37.57
C ARG A 391 -5.97 8.62 -37.77
N ASP A 392 -5.02 9.35 -38.35
CA ASP A 392 -3.67 8.88 -38.66
C ASP A 392 -2.70 8.94 -37.46
N ALA A 393 -3.11 9.54 -36.33
CA ALA A 393 -2.27 9.85 -35.18
C ALA A 393 -2.59 9.02 -33.93
N TYR A 394 -3.69 8.26 -33.92
CA TYR A 394 -4.13 7.49 -32.75
C TYR A 394 -4.62 6.08 -33.09
N ASP A 395 -4.59 5.22 -32.08
CA ASP A 395 -5.13 3.87 -32.08
C ASP A 395 -6.09 3.66 -30.89
N PRO A 396 -7.40 3.49 -31.13
CA PRO A 396 -8.37 3.32 -30.05
C PRO A 396 -8.19 2.03 -29.24
N ASN A 397 -7.52 1.01 -29.79
CA ASN A 397 -7.36 -0.30 -29.18
C ASN A 397 -5.94 -0.57 -28.66
N PHE A 398 -5.00 0.36 -28.84
CA PHE A 398 -3.59 0.22 -28.41
C PHE A 398 -2.87 -1.02 -29.01
N GLN A 399 -3.27 -1.46 -30.20
CA GLN A 399 -2.74 -2.62 -30.94
C GLN A 399 -1.76 -2.26 -32.07
N GLY A 400 -1.42 -0.98 -32.24
CA GLY A 400 -0.66 -0.44 -33.36
C GLY A 400 -1.46 -0.25 -34.65
N GLN A 401 -2.78 -0.14 -34.58
CA GLN A 401 -3.68 0.05 -35.73
C GLN A 401 -4.24 1.47 -35.77
N LYS A 402 -4.08 2.16 -36.91
CA LYS A 402 -4.64 3.49 -37.10
C LYS A 402 -6.17 3.47 -37.08
N ALA A 403 -6.76 4.54 -36.56
CA ALA A 403 -8.21 4.72 -36.60
C ALA A 403 -8.74 4.97 -38.02
N LEU A 404 -10.04 4.75 -38.21
CA LEU A 404 -10.73 4.95 -39.49
C LEU A 404 -11.25 6.38 -39.67
N GLU A 405 -11.58 7.04 -38.57
CA GLU A 405 -12.20 8.37 -38.50
C GLU A 405 -11.51 9.24 -37.44
N ASP A 406 -11.70 10.56 -37.55
CA ASP A 406 -11.12 11.51 -36.59
C ASP A 406 -11.90 11.45 -35.26
N LEU A 407 -11.19 11.57 -34.14
CA LEU A 407 -11.80 11.55 -32.81
C LEU A 407 -12.04 12.97 -32.29
N VAL A 408 -13.29 13.29 -31.96
CA VAL A 408 -13.63 14.53 -31.26
C VAL A 408 -13.64 14.28 -29.76
N VAL A 409 -12.72 14.93 -29.05
CA VAL A 409 -12.54 14.78 -27.61
C VAL A 409 -13.03 16.03 -26.89
N GLN A 410 -13.86 15.85 -25.86
CA GLN A 410 -14.25 16.90 -24.91
C GLN A 410 -13.15 17.08 -23.87
N TYR A 411 -12.68 18.31 -23.67
CA TYR A 411 -11.60 18.63 -22.73
C TYR A 411 -12.14 18.89 -21.32
N GLU A 412 -11.79 18.03 -20.38
CA GLU A 412 -12.25 18.12 -18.99
C GLU A 412 -11.42 19.12 -18.16
N TYR A 413 -11.67 20.42 -18.34
CA TYR A 413 -10.89 21.48 -17.67
C TYR A 413 -10.89 21.39 -16.14
N GLU A 414 -12.00 20.98 -15.51
CA GLU A 414 -12.10 20.83 -14.05
C GLU A 414 -11.07 19.84 -13.49
N LYS A 415 -10.72 18.80 -14.26
CA LYS A 415 -9.74 17.78 -13.85
C LYS A 415 -8.33 18.09 -14.34
N LEU A 416 -8.20 18.56 -15.58
CA LEU A 416 -6.90 18.68 -16.27
C LEU A 416 -6.27 20.07 -16.14
N GLY A 417 -7.06 21.09 -15.78
CA GLY A 417 -6.59 22.47 -15.68
C GLY A 417 -6.15 23.05 -17.02
N CYS A 418 -5.13 23.91 -17.00
CA CYS A 418 -4.49 24.42 -18.22
C CYS A 418 -3.35 23.49 -18.64
N PRO A 419 -3.25 23.06 -19.92
CA PRO A 419 -2.19 22.17 -20.37
C PRO A 419 -0.79 22.77 -20.19
N SER A 420 0.17 21.95 -19.72
CA SER A 420 1.58 22.35 -19.67
C SER A 420 2.14 22.51 -21.09
N LEU A 421 2.96 23.53 -21.32
CA LEU A 421 3.47 23.85 -22.65
C LEU A 421 4.77 23.11 -22.94
N VAL A 422 4.80 22.36 -24.05
CA VAL A 422 5.98 21.57 -24.45
C VAL A 422 6.34 21.84 -25.92
N TYR A 423 7.61 22.09 -26.19
CA TYR A 423 8.10 22.27 -27.56
C TYR A 423 8.44 20.92 -28.20
N TRP A 424 7.90 20.64 -29.39
CA TRP A 424 7.95 19.30 -30.01
C TRP A 424 9.38 18.73 -30.15
N ASN A 425 10.36 19.57 -30.48
CA ASN A 425 11.75 19.15 -30.72
C ASN A 425 12.61 19.13 -29.45
N ASN A 426 12.03 19.37 -28.27
CA ASN A 426 12.75 19.30 -27.00
C ASN A 426 12.36 18.02 -26.26
N PRO A 427 13.29 17.08 -26.03
CA PRO A 427 13.02 15.91 -25.20
C PRO A 427 12.52 16.34 -23.82
N TRP A 428 11.37 15.81 -23.43
CA TRP A 428 10.60 16.28 -22.27
C TRP A 428 10.37 15.14 -21.27
N LYS A 429 10.37 15.47 -19.98
CA LYS A 429 10.01 14.55 -18.89
C LYS A 429 9.18 15.35 -17.89
N PRO A 430 8.01 14.87 -17.45
CA PRO A 430 7.25 15.55 -16.42
C PRO A 430 8.02 15.57 -15.09
N VAL A 431 7.86 16.64 -14.34
CA VAL A 431 8.31 16.72 -12.94
C VAL A 431 7.11 16.30 -12.08
N VAL A 432 7.28 15.22 -11.33
CA VAL A 432 6.23 14.62 -10.51
C VAL A 432 6.49 14.98 -9.06
N GLU A 433 5.50 15.56 -8.39
CA GLU A 433 5.60 15.97 -6.99
C GLU A 433 4.74 15.07 -6.12
N LEU A 434 5.27 14.65 -4.97
CA LEU A 434 4.50 13.99 -3.93
C LEU A 434 3.90 15.04 -2.98
N TRP A 435 2.59 14.97 -2.77
CA TRP A 435 1.85 15.81 -1.85
C TRP A 435 1.18 14.95 -0.78
N ARG A 436 1.17 15.45 0.45
CA ARG A 436 0.45 14.84 1.58
C ARG A 436 -0.31 15.92 2.35
N GLU A 437 -1.60 15.71 2.62
CA GLU A 437 -2.47 16.69 3.29
C GLU A 437 -2.41 18.11 2.67
N GLY A 438 -2.25 18.20 1.35
CA GLY A 438 -2.14 19.49 0.66
C GLY A 438 -0.82 20.22 0.88
N LYS A 439 0.23 19.56 1.38
CA LYS A 439 1.60 20.08 1.45
C LYS A 439 2.54 19.27 0.56
N PHE A 440 3.34 19.98 -0.21
CA PHE A 440 4.45 19.42 -0.97
C PHE A 440 5.42 18.69 -0.03
N GLN A 441 5.83 17.47 -0.41
CA GLN A 441 6.80 16.65 0.32
C GLN A 441 8.13 16.62 -0.42
N GLU A 442 8.13 16.14 -1.67
CA GLU A 442 9.33 15.95 -2.47
C GLU A 442 9.01 15.85 -3.97
N VAL A 443 10.05 15.96 -4.81
CA VAL A 443 9.98 15.59 -6.23
C VAL A 443 10.31 14.10 -6.34
N ILE A 444 9.45 13.35 -7.03
CA ILE A 444 9.59 11.91 -7.21
C ILE A 444 10.65 11.64 -8.28
N GLU A 445 11.72 10.95 -7.89
CA GLU A 445 12.78 10.52 -8.81
C GLU A 445 12.69 9.05 -9.21
N THR A 446 11.72 8.29 -8.67
CA THR A 446 11.59 6.86 -8.96
C THR A 446 11.03 6.56 -10.36
N GLU A 447 10.92 5.28 -10.70
CA GLU A 447 10.42 4.77 -11.97
C GLU A 447 8.90 4.95 -12.11
N PHE A 448 8.49 5.55 -13.23
CA PHE A 448 7.10 5.78 -13.58
C PHE A 448 6.88 5.60 -15.08
N VAL A 449 5.62 5.40 -15.46
CA VAL A 449 5.21 5.18 -16.85
C VAL A 449 4.17 6.21 -17.28
N LEU A 450 4.13 6.48 -18.58
CA LEU A 450 3.14 7.35 -19.22
C LEU A 450 2.36 6.57 -20.27
N LEU A 451 1.04 6.78 -20.33
CA LEU A 451 0.18 6.31 -21.41
C LEU A 451 -0.72 7.44 -21.87
N GLU A 452 -0.81 7.68 -23.17
CA GLU A 452 -1.78 8.65 -23.68
C GLU A 452 -3.19 8.04 -23.67
N VAL A 453 -4.13 8.75 -23.05
CA VAL A 453 -5.45 8.23 -22.67
C VAL A 453 -6.32 7.92 -23.89
N HIS A 454 -6.11 8.62 -25.01
CA HIS A 454 -6.90 8.47 -26.24
C HIS A 454 -6.17 7.64 -27.32
N GLY A 455 -5.03 7.04 -26.98
CA GLY A 455 -4.26 6.17 -27.87
C GLY A 455 -3.42 6.91 -28.89
N LEU A 456 -3.11 8.20 -28.69
CA LEU A 456 -2.13 8.91 -29.52
C LEU A 456 -0.78 8.19 -29.48
N PHE A 457 -0.21 7.88 -30.63
CA PHE A 457 1.10 7.22 -30.74
C PHE A 457 2.18 8.13 -31.36
N THR A 458 1.89 9.42 -31.55
CA THR A 458 2.82 10.42 -32.13
C THR A 458 3.90 10.91 -31.15
N TYR A 459 4.36 10.02 -30.29
CA TYR A 459 5.47 10.24 -29.37
C TYR A 459 6.25 8.94 -29.16
N THR A 460 7.51 9.07 -28.76
CA THR A 460 8.40 7.97 -28.46
C THR A 460 9.32 8.34 -27.30
N TYR A 461 10.30 7.48 -27.01
CA TYR A 461 11.24 7.64 -25.90
C TYR A 461 12.66 7.85 -26.43
N SER A 462 13.42 8.66 -25.72
CA SER A 462 14.81 9.00 -26.07
C SER A 462 15.78 7.82 -25.92
N LEU A 463 15.46 6.86 -25.06
CA LEU A 463 16.27 5.67 -24.81
C LEU A 463 15.60 4.43 -25.40
N THR A 464 16.45 3.54 -25.91
CA THR A 464 16.14 2.13 -26.18
C THR A 464 16.55 1.27 -24.97
N ALA A 465 16.07 0.02 -24.93
CA ALA A 465 16.43 -0.94 -23.88
C ALA A 465 17.94 -1.10 -23.70
N GLN A 466 18.70 -1.11 -24.80
CA GLN A 466 20.18 -1.19 -24.76
C GLN A 466 20.82 0.08 -24.18
N THR A 467 20.38 1.26 -24.62
CA THR A 467 20.94 2.54 -24.13
C THR A 467 20.52 2.84 -22.70
N ALA A 468 19.42 2.24 -22.22
CA ALA A 468 19.00 2.25 -20.82
C ALA A 468 19.77 1.22 -19.96
N LEU A 469 20.72 0.48 -20.55
CA LEU A 469 21.53 -0.54 -19.87
C LEU A 469 20.70 -1.65 -19.20
N CYS A 470 19.58 -2.03 -19.82
CA CYS A 470 18.78 -3.13 -19.33
C CYS A 470 19.55 -4.47 -19.40
N LYS A 471 19.45 -5.28 -18.34
CA LYS A 471 19.97 -6.65 -18.32
C LYS A 471 18.97 -7.63 -18.94
N ALA A 472 17.70 -7.43 -18.62
CA ALA A 472 16.57 -8.20 -19.12
C ALA A 472 15.71 -7.39 -20.10
N GLN A 473 14.83 -8.07 -20.85
CA GLN A 473 13.88 -7.38 -21.71
C GLN A 473 12.91 -6.53 -20.85
N PRO A 474 12.87 -5.19 -21.00
CA PRO A 474 11.92 -4.36 -20.27
C PRO A 474 10.47 -4.63 -20.71
N GLN A 475 9.55 -4.52 -19.74
CA GLN A 475 8.11 -4.52 -19.98
C GLN A 475 7.69 -3.29 -20.80
N ASN A 476 6.55 -3.39 -21.48
CA ASN A 476 5.92 -2.30 -22.22
C ASN A 476 4.39 -2.37 -22.09
N TRP A 477 3.68 -1.29 -22.43
CA TRP A 477 2.22 -1.23 -22.33
C TRP A 477 1.51 -2.35 -23.08
N THR A 478 1.97 -2.72 -24.28
CA THR A 478 1.37 -3.81 -25.06
C THR A 478 1.41 -5.13 -24.29
N THR A 479 2.56 -5.48 -23.71
CA THR A 479 2.72 -6.72 -22.91
C THR A 479 1.91 -6.70 -21.61
N ILE A 480 1.76 -5.54 -20.98
CA ILE A 480 0.97 -5.39 -19.75
C ILE A 480 -0.53 -5.48 -20.06
N MET A 481 -0.99 -4.86 -21.14
CA MET A 481 -2.40 -4.90 -21.56
C MET A 481 -2.83 -6.32 -21.96
N GLU A 482 -1.98 -7.09 -22.64
CA GLU A 482 -2.27 -8.48 -22.99
C GLU A 482 -2.43 -9.38 -21.75
N THR A 483 -1.66 -9.12 -20.70
CA THR A 483 -1.72 -9.92 -19.46
C THR A 483 -2.83 -9.47 -18.51
N ALA A 484 -3.25 -8.21 -18.60
CA ALA A 484 -4.17 -7.59 -17.65
C ALA A 484 -5.67 -7.73 -17.99
N SER A 485 -6.07 -8.71 -18.82
CA SER A 485 -7.41 -9.01 -19.41
C SER A 485 -8.69 -8.44 -18.74
N ASP A 486 -8.73 -8.19 -17.42
CA ASP A 486 -9.86 -7.64 -16.66
C ASP A 486 -9.66 -6.23 -16.04
N ARG A 487 -8.44 -5.64 -16.03
CA ARG A 487 -8.11 -4.36 -15.33
C ARG A 487 -8.19 -3.09 -16.22
N GLY A 488 -8.50 -3.21 -17.50
CA GLY A 488 -8.56 -2.08 -18.45
C GLY A 488 -7.17 -1.59 -18.91
N PRO A 489 -7.08 -0.49 -19.69
CA PRO A 489 -5.83 -0.06 -20.33
C PRO A 489 -4.79 0.51 -19.35
N PHE A 490 -5.20 0.95 -18.16
CA PHE A 490 -4.34 1.58 -17.15
C PHE A 490 -3.87 0.59 -16.07
N ALA A 491 -3.56 -0.64 -16.47
CA ALA A 491 -3.26 -1.71 -15.52
C ALA A 491 -1.79 -1.77 -15.05
N TRP A 492 -0.90 -0.93 -15.58
CA TRP A 492 0.52 -0.98 -15.21
C TRP A 492 0.76 -0.24 -13.89
N ASP A 493 1.11 -1.01 -12.86
CA ASP A 493 1.23 -0.54 -11.49
C ASP A 493 2.42 -1.22 -10.77
N ARG A 494 2.58 -0.89 -9.49
CA ARG A 494 3.61 -1.46 -8.62
C ARG A 494 3.49 -2.97 -8.38
N GLU A 495 2.34 -3.59 -8.62
CA GLU A 495 2.12 -5.02 -8.35
C GLU A 495 2.66 -5.89 -9.49
N ASN A 496 2.59 -5.40 -10.73
CA ASN A 496 3.00 -6.14 -11.92
C ASN A 496 4.29 -5.63 -12.58
N TYR A 497 4.85 -4.51 -12.13
CA TYR A 497 6.11 -4.00 -12.63
C TYR A 497 7.33 -4.82 -12.16
N VAL A 498 8.21 -5.10 -13.12
CA VAL A 498 9.51 -5.74 -12.92
C VAL A 498 10.56 -4.92 -13.64
N SER A 499 11.51 -4.37 -12.87
CA SER A 499 12.60 -3.56 -13.45
C SER A 499 13.50 -4.42 -14.35
N CYS A 500 13.95 -3.84 -15.47
CA CYS A 500 14.90 -4.51 -16.37
C CYS A 500 16.32 -4.57 -15.79
N HIS A 501 16.57 -3.87 -14.68
CA HIS A 501 17.84 -3.86 -13.94
C HIS A 501 17.88 -4.85 -12.78
N ASP A 502 16.74 -5.49 -12.47
CA ASP A 502 16.59 -6.48 -11.40
C ASP A 502 17.63 -7.62 -11.56
N PRO A 503 18.50 -7.86 -10.55
CA PRO A 503 19.52 -8.91 -10.63
C PRO A 503 18.94 -10.32 -10.64
N ASP A 504 17.74 -10.53 -10.10
CA ASP A 504 17.09 -11.84 -9.99
C ASP A 504 16.31 -12.20 -11.28
N ASN A 505 16.21 -11.27 -12.22
CA ASN A 505 15.53 -11.48 -13.48
C ASN A 505 16.47 -12.10 -14.53
N GLU A 506 16.33 -13.40 -14.76
CA GLU A 506 17.13 -14.15 -15.75
C GLU A 506 16.64 -14.01 -17.20
N ALA A 507 15.59 -13.23 -17.47
CA ALA A 507 15.06 -13.09 -18.82
C ALA A 507 16.09 -12.42 -19.75
N PRO A 508 16.37 -12.96 -20.95
CA PRO A 508 17.38 -12.38 -21.84
C PRO A 508 16.87 -11.10 -22.53
N LEU A 509 17.77 -10.12 -22.73
CA LEU A 509 17.50 -8.95 -23.58
C LEU A 509 17.51 -9.36 -25.06
N ARG A 510 16.34 -9.70 -25.61
CA ARG A 510 16.18 -10.16 -27.00
C ARG A 510 16.10 -9.01 -28.00
N TRP A 511 15.48 -7.89 -27.62
CA TRP A 511 15.23 -6.75 -28.50
C TRP A 511 15.88 -5.47 -27.95
N PRO A 512 17.18 -5.26 -28.20
CA PRO A 512 17.92 -4.12 -27.65
C PRO A 512 17.41 -2.75 -28.14
N ASN A 513 16.88 -2.70 -29.36
CA ASN A 513 16.51 -1.45 -30.04
C ASN A 513 15.07 -1.00 -29.76
N VAL A 514 14.28 -1.72 -28.95
CA VAL A 514 12.91 -1.28 -28.64
C VAL A 514 12.95 -0.03 -27.75
N PRO A 515 12.00 0.90 -27.91
CA PRO A 515 11.87 2.05 -27.03
C PRO A 515 11.70 1.62 -25.57
N TYR A 516 12.46 2.24 -24.69
CA TYR A 516 12.35 2.03 -23.25
C TYR A 516 11.26 2.95 -22.70
N GLN A 517 10.14 2.40 -22.22
CA GLN A 517 8.94 3.19 -21.88
C GLN A 517 8.93 3.71 -20.43
N ILE A 518 9.88 3.27 -19.61
CA ILE A 518 10.00 3.67 -18.20
C ILE A 518 10.76 5.00 -18.14
N LEU A 519 10.24 5.93 -17.35
CA LEU A 519 10.84 7.23 -17.06
C LEU A 519 11.27 7.30 -15.60
N GLY A 520 12.22 8.17 -15.31
CA GLY A 520 12.75 8.32 -13.95
C GLY A 520 13.72 7.20 -13.56
N GLY A 521 13.85 7.01 -12.25
CA GLY A 521 14.80 6.09 -11.63
C GLY A 521 16.25 6.39 -12.02
N PRO A 522 17.07 5.37 -12.31
CA PRO A 522 18.47 5.56 -12.68
C PRO A 522 18.66 6.10 -14.11
N THR A 523 17.59 6.29 -14.89
CA THR A 523 17.66 6.62 -16.30
C THR A 523 17.33 8.08 -16.60
N ALA A 524 18.05 8.68 -17.54
CA ALA A 524 17.76 10.01 -18.05
C ALA A 524 16.75 10.00 -19.21
N ASN A 525 15.86 9.00 -19.25
CA ASN A 525 14.89 8.84 -20.33
C ASN A 525 13.90 10.00 -20.39
N LYS A 526 13.48 10.35 -21.59
CA LYS A 526 12.60 11.47 -21.92
C LYS A 526 11.67 11.08 -23.06
N VAL A 527 10.51 11.70 -23.10
CA VAL A 527 9.56 11.64 -24.21
C VAL A 527 10.03 12.56 -25.34
N ILE A 528 9.91 12.08 -26.57
CA ILE A 528 10.17 12.82 -27.80
C ILE A 528 8.87 12.81 -28.60
N PHE A 529 8.45 13.96 -29.13
CA PHE A 529 7.22 14.07 -29.90
C PHE A 529 7.53 14.06 -31.40
N ASP A 530 6.63 13.45 -32.16
CA ASP A 530 6.62 13.62 -33.61
C ASP A 530 6.22 15.06 -33.97
N GLN A 531 6.32 15.40 -35.25
CA GLN A 531 6.01 16.72 -35.77
C GLN A 531 4.49 16.96 -35.85
N ARG A 532 3.81 16.96 -34.69
CA ARG A 532 2.39 17.21 -34.48
C ARG A 532 2.17 18.23 -33.36
N ASN A 533 1.37 19.26 -33.64
CA ASN A 533 0.87 20.16 -32.59
C ASN A 533 -0.47 19.67 -32.06
N GLY A 534 -0.71 19.83 -30.77
CA GLY A 534 -2.01 19.51 -30.19
C GLY A 534 -1.96 19.18 -28.70
N ILE A 535 -3.13 18.92 -28.14
CA ILE A 535 -3.30 18.48 -26.76
C ILE A 535 -3.02 16.98 -26.68
N TYR A 536 -2.26 16.57 -25.67
CA TYR A 536 -2.06 15.18 -25.25
C TYR A 536 -2.55 15.05 -23.81
N VAL A 537 -3.28 13.99 -23.51
CA VAL A 537 -3.71 13.68 -22.14
C VAL A 537 -2.99 12.42 -21.70
N PHE A 538 -2.10 12.57 -20.73
CA PHE A 538 -1.31 11.47 -20.21
C PHE A 538 -1.87 10.97 -18.89
N TYR A 539 -2.04 9.66 -18.80
CA TYR A 539 -2.07 8.92 -17.56
C TYR A 539 -0.64 8.64 -17.11
N ILE A 540 -0.36 8.91 -15.84
CA ILE A 540 0.92 8.60 -15.20
C ILE A 540 0.68 7.69 -14.00
N SER A 541 1.55 6.69 -13.85
CA SER A 541 1.55 5.75 -12.73
C SER A 541 2.97 5.56 -12.22
N ILE A 542 3.18 5.73 -10.92
CA ILE A 542 4.43 5.33 -10.26
C ILE A 542 4.44 3.81 -10.12
N VAL A 543 5.44 3.17 -10.70
CA VAL A 543 5.49 1.69 -10.80
C VAL A 543 6.54 1.05 -9.91
N ASP A 544 7.44 1.81 -9.29
CA ASP A 544 8.44 1.25 -8.38
C ASP A 544 7.79 0.62 -7.15
N PRO A 545 7.91 -0.71 -6.96
CA PRO A 545 7.32 -1.42 -5.84
C PRO A 545 7.91 -1.05 -4.48
N TYR A 546 9.06 -0.39 -4.43
CA TYR A 546 9.78 -0.02 -3.22
C TYR A 546 9.63 1.45 -2.82
N TYR A 547 8.85 2.24 -3.59
CA TYR A 547 8.66 3.67 -3.32
C TYR A 547 7.49 3.96 -2.36
N SER A 548 6.32 3.38 -2.63
CA SER A 548 5.10 3.54 -1.83
C SER A 548 4.20 2.32 -1.96
N TYR A 549 3.39 2.05 -0.95
CA TYR A 549 2.29 1.09 -1.01
C TYR A 549 1.07 1.61 -1.77
N CYS A 550 0.99 2.92 -2.03
CA CYS A 550 -0.13 3.52 -2.73
C CYS A 550 -0.03 3.34 -4.24
N HIS A 551 -1.19 3.23 -4.88
CA HIS A 551 -1.33 3.44 -6.32
C HIS A 551 -1.27 4.95 -6.57
N LEU A 552 -0.05 5.44 -6.78
CA LEU A 552 0.22 6.85 -7.05
C LEU A 552 0.06 7.09 -8.54
N GLU A 553 -1.14 7.46 -8.94
CA GLU A 553 -1.52 7.70 -10.33
C GLU A 553 -2.29 9.01 -10.48
N THR A 554 -2.20 9.62 -11.66
CA THR A 554 -3.01 10.79 -12.01
C THR A 554 -3.09 10.96 -13.52
N THR A 555 -3.97 11.85 -13.97
CA THR A 555 -4.06 12.27 -15.38
C THR A 555 -3.76 13.74 -15.49
N PHE A 556 -3.01 14.13 -16.50
CA PHE A 556 -2.67 15.53 -16.76
C PHE A 556 -2.60 15.78 -18.26
N SER A 557 -2.61 17.06 -18.64
CA SER A 557 -2.59 17.44 -20.05
C SER A 557 -1.38 18.31 -20.39
N ILE A 558 -0.90 18.15 -21.62
CA ILE A 558 0.12 19.00 -22.21
C ILE A 558 -0.32 19.50 -23.58
N TYR A 559 0.21 20.65 -23.99
CA TYR A 559 0.08 21.17 -25.34
C TYR A 559 1.44 21.17 -26.03
N VAL A 560 1.58 20.36 -27.06
CA VAL A 560 2.80 20.31 -27.88
C VAL A 560 2.69 21.35 -28.99
N HIS A 561 3.72 22.19 -29.13
CA HIS A 561 3.75 23.28 -30.10
C HIS A 561 5.04 23.34 -30.93
N GLY A 562 4.99 24.09 -32.04
CA GLY A 562 6.15 24.42 -32.88
C GLY A 562 6.43 23.46 -34.04
N ALA A 563 5.60 22.42 -34.22
CA ALA A 563 5.70 21.50 -35.34
C ALA A 563 5.07 22.14 -36.59
N PHE A 564 5.90 22.66 -37.49
CA PHE A 564 5.43 23.12 -38.80
C PHE A 564 5.19 21.92 -39.72
N PRO A 565 4.22 21.97 -40.66
CA PRO A 565 4.04 20.87 -41.61
C PRO A 565 5.32 20.65 -42.42
N LEU A 566 5.72 19.39 -42.63
CA LEU A 566 6.82 19.03 -43.52
C LEU A 566 6.58 19.66 -44.90
N SER A 567 7.50 20.52 -45.33
CA SER A 567 7.41 21.17 -46.63
C SER A 567 7.40 20.09 -47.72
N VAL A 568 6.27 19.92 -48.40
CA VAL A 568 6.12 18.98 -49.54
C VAL A 568 7.10 19.30 -50.68
N ILE A 569 7.62 20.53 -50.71
CA ILE A 569 8.61 20.99 -51.67
C ILE A 569 10.00 20.71 -51.10
N LEU A 570 10.72 19.76 -51.71
CA LEU A 570 12.13 19.51 -51.44
C LEU A 570 12.88 20.85 -51.57
N ALA A 571 13.49 21.37 -50.50
CA ALA A 571 14.18 22.66 -50.54
C ALA A 571 15.24 22.74 -51.67
N ALA A 572 15.82 21.60 -52.05
CA ALA A 572 16.71 21.50 -53.21
C ALA A 572 16.02 21.85 -54.54
N ALA A 573 14.74 21.51 -54.72
CA ALA A 573 13.98 21.79 -55.94
C ALA A 573 13.69 23.28 -56.16
N THR A 574 13.75 24.11 -55.12
CA THR A 574 13.60 25.58 -55.23
C THR A 574 14.94 26.30 -55.18
N ILE A 575 15.88 25.85 -54.35
CA ILE A 575 17.18 26.50 -54.17
C ILE A 575 18.07 26.31 -55.41
N ILE A 576 18.15 25.10 -55.98
CA ILE A 576 18.99 24.82 -57.15
C ILE A 576 18.62 25.68 -58.37
N PRO A 577 17.35 25.78 -58.81
CA PRO A 577 17.02 26.64 -59.94
C PRO A 577 17.24 28.12 -59.63
N LEU A 578 17.01 28.57 -58.39
CA LEU A 578 17.19 29.97 -58.00
C LEU A 578 18.68 30.36 -58.00
N VAL A 579 19.56 29.48 -57.52
CA VAL A 579 21.02 29.63 -57.60
C VAL A 579 21.50 29.56 -59.05
N ALA A 580 20.97 28.64 -59.85
CA ALA A 580 21.30 28.54 -61.27
C ALA A 580 20.90 29.80 -62.04
N VAL A 581 19.72 30.37 -61.77
CA VAL A 581 19.25 31.65 -62.35
C VAL A 581 20.14 32.81 -61.91
N MET A 582 20.52 32.87 -60.63
CA MET A 582 21.46 33.89 -60.14
C MET A 582 22.82 33.79 -60.83
N LEU A 583 23.40 32.59 -60.92
CA LEU A 583 24.68 32.37 -61.61
C LEU A 583 24.59 32.66 -63.12
N LEU A 584 23.49 32.29 -63.79
CA LEU A 584 23.24 32.64 -65.19
C LEU A 584 23.12 34.15 -65.39
N SER A 585 22.46 34.85 -64.48
CA SER A 585 22.31 36.30 -64.56
C SER A 585 23.66 37.02 -64.39
N VAL A 586 24.50 36.56 -63.46
CA VAL A 586 25.87 37.07 -63.28
C VAL A 586 26.74 36.75 -64.49
N TRP A 587 26.64 35.53 -65.03
CA TRP A 587 27.37 35.13 -66.22
C TRP A 587 26.96 35.94 -67.45
N LEU A 588 25.66 36.16 -67.66
CA LEU A 588 25.13 37.01 -68.73
C LEU A 588 25.60 38.46 -68.56
N ALA A 589 25.56 39.01 -67.34
CA ALA A 589 26.05 40.36 -67.05
C ALA A 589 27.56 40.52 -67.31
N TYR A 590 28.36 39.47 -67.10
CA TYR A 590 29.79 39.46 -67.39
C TYR A 590 30.10 39.23 -68.89
N ALA A 591 29.37 38.33 -69.55
CA ALA A 591 29.65 37.91 -70.92
C ALA A 591 29.14 38.90 -71.97
N ILE A 592 27.99 39.54 -71.76
CA ILE A 592 27.35 40.46 -72.73
C ILE A 592 28.25 41.68 -73.06
N PRO A 593 28.86 42.39 -72.10
CA PRO A 593 29.75 43.52 -72.40
C PRO A 593 31.01 43.09 -73.16
N LYS A 594 31.54 41.90 -72.86
CA LYS A 594 32.77 41.34 -73.47
C LYS A 594 32.54 40.88 -74.92
N LEU A 595 31.35 40.34 -75.22
CA LEU A 595 30.93 39.95 -76.57
C LEU A 595 30.52 41.14 -77.45
N LEU A 596 30.11 42.27 -76.86
CA LEU A 596 29.80 43.50 -77.59
C LEU A 596 31.04 44.24 -78.14
N HIS A 597 32.24 43.91 -77.64
CA HIS A 597 33.51 44.52 -78.07
C HIS A 597 34.25 43.75 -79.19
N THR A 598 33.72 42.62 -79.67
CA THR A 598 34.27 41.84 -80.80
C THR A 598 33.41 42.01 -82.05
N GLU A 599 33.95 41.82 -83.26
CA GLU A 599 33.26 42.04 -84.55
C GLU A 599 31.91 41.27 -84.70
N LYS A 600 31.70 40.18 -83.95
CA LYS A 600 30.43 39.45 -83.91
C LYS A 600 29.33 40.18 -83.11
N GLY A 601 29.67 41.11 -82.21
CA GLY A 601 28.74 41.89 -81.38
C GLY A 601 27.92 42.94 -82.15
N LEU A 602 28.46 43.47 -83.26
CA LEU A 602 27.76 44.42 -84.12
C LEU A 602 26.59 43.78 -84.88
N LYS A 603 26.67 42.48 -85.23
CA LYS A 603 25.54 41.72 -85.81
C LYS A 603 24.45 41.43 -84.77
N PHE A 604 24.81 41.23 -83.49
CA PHE A 604 23.86 40.96 -82.40
C PHE A 604 23.05 42.21 -82.03
N LYS A 605 23.64 43.41 -82.14
CA LYS A 605 22.92 44.69 -82.00
C LYS A 605 21.82 44.86 -83.04
N GLY A 606 22.05 44.43 -84.29
CA GLY A 606 21.05 44.45 -85.37
C GLY A 606 19.86 43.52 -85.13
N PHE A 607 20.11 42.33 -84.56
CA PHE A 607 19.06 41.34 -84.25
C PHE A 607 18.15 41.78 -83.10
N TRP A 608 18.71 42.36 -82.03
CA TRP A 608 17.92 42.90 -80.91
C TRP A 608 17.09 44.14 -81.29
N ILE A 609 17.60 44.99 -82.19
CA ILE A 609 16.82 46.12 -82.73
C ILE A 609 15.63 45.63 -83.57
N TYR A 610 15.77 44.52 -84.30
CA TYR A 610 14.68 43.88 -85.05
C TYR A 610 13.62 43.27 -84.12
N LEU A 611 14.03 42.58 -83.05
CA LEU A 611 13.13 41.97 -82.05
C LEU A 611 12.38 43.02 -81.21
N CYS A 612 13.04 44.08 -80.76
CA CYS A 612 12.39 45.21 -80.08
C CYS A 612 11.38 45.94 -80.99
N ARG A 613 11.63 46.03 -82.31
CA ARG A 613 10.64 46.56 -83.27
C ARG A 613 9.43 45.63 -83.44
N LYS A 614 9.61 44.30 -83.34
CA LYS A 614 8.53 43.31 -83.41
C LYS A 614 7.66 43.33 -82.14
N CYS A 615 8.26 43.47 -80.95
CA CYS A 615 7.52 43.63 -79.70
C CYS A 615 6.79 44.99 -79.59
N ARG A 616 7.36 46.08 -80.12
CA ARG A 616 6.63 47.37 -80.23
C ARG A 616 5.42 47.30 -81.17
N LYS A 617 5.46 46.47 -82.23
CA LYS A 617 4.29 46.21 -83.09
C LYS A 617 3.23 45.33 -82.42
N ALA A 618 3.64 44.38 -81.56
CA ALA A 618 2.70 43.54 -80.80
C ALA A 618 1.99 44.31 -79.67
N CYS A 619 2.69 45.19 -78.96
CA CYS A 619 2.07 46.01 -77.90
C CYS A 619 1.24 47.20 -78.40
N ALA A 620 1.33 47.56 -79.68
CA ALA A 620 0.45 48.56 -80.30
C ALA A 620 -0.92 47.99 -80.73
N CYS A 621 -1.12 46.67 -80.75
CA CYS A 621 -2.40 46.04 -81.07
C CYS A 621 -3.31 45.76 -79.86
N PHE A 622 -2.87 46.03 -78.63
CA PHE A 622 -3.67 45.79 -77.41
C PHE A 622 -4.22 47.07 -76.75
N ARG A 623 -4.20 48.20 -77.47
CA ARG A 623 -4.93 49.43 -77.13
C ARG A 623 -5.69 49.92 -78.36
N GLY A 624 -6.90 49.39 -78.56
CA GLY A 624 -7.87 49.98 -79.48
C GLY A 624 -8.86 48.99 -80.08
N ARG A 625 -9.99 48.76 -79.39
CA ARG A 625 -11.34 49.05 -79.92
C ARG A 625 -12.43 48.77 -78.88
N CYS A 626 -13.23 49.82 -78.67
CA CYS A 626 -14.57 49.95 -78.10
C CYS A 626 -14.78 49.61 -76.63
#